data_AF-A0A2V7CKA0-F1
#
_entry.id   AF-A0A2V7CKA0-F1
#
_cell.length_a   1.000
_cell.length_b   1.000
_cell.length_c   1.000
_cell.angle_alpha   90.00
_cell.angle_beta   90.00
_cell.angle_gamma   90.00
#
_symmetry.space_group_name_H-M   'P 1'
#
loop_
_entity.id
_entity.type
_entity.pdbx_description
1 polymer ?
#
loop_
_entity_poly.entity_id
_entity_poly.type
_entity_poly.pdbx_seq_one_letter_code
_entity_poly.pdbx_strand_id
1 'polypeptide(L)' 'MELQVGDRITDETGEWEVIRQPYSTAEGRIVHARVQRINEPASWEIRSWDASKRISVGRGDGEVTERT' A
#
# COMPACT_ATOMS: atom_id res chain seq x y z
N MET A 1 -11.80 -0.80 1.38
CA MET A 1 -10.34 -0.95 1.63
C MET A 1 -9.74 0.44 1.75
N GLU A 2 -9.01 0.75 2.81
CA GLU A 2 -8.26 2.02 2.94
C GLU A 2 -6.78 1.67 3.12
N LEU A 3 -5.98 2.00 2.09
CA LEU A 3 -4.52 1.85 2.10
C LEU A 3 -3.90 3.19 2.55
N GLN A 4 -2.76 3.13 3.21
CA GLN A 4 -2.00 4.29 3.68
C GLN A 4 -0.54 4.20 3.24
N VAL A 5 0.16 5.34 3.23
CA VAL A 5 1.60 5.35 3.01
C VAL A 5 2.28 4.62 4.15
N GLY A 6 3.25 3.76 3.83
CA GLY A 6 3.92 2.88 4.78
C GLY A 6 3.23 1.52 4.99
N ASP A 7 2.03 1.30 4.42
CA ASP A 7 1.42 -0.02 4.45
C ASP A 7 2.28 -1.05 3.69
N ARG A 8 2.47 -2.20 4.32
CA ARG A 8 3.18 -3.34 3.73
C ARG A 8 2.19 -4.32 3.13
N ILE A 9 2.32 -4.58 1.84
CA ILE A 9 1.46 -5.49 1.08
C ILE A 9 2.29 -6.70 0.70
N THR A 10 1.88 -7.87 1.16
CA THR A 10 2.51 -9.15 0.79
C THR A 10 1.61 -9.87 -0.19
N ASP A 11 2.16 -10.21 -1.35
CA ASP A 11 1.45 -10.86 -2.45
C ASP A 11 2.33 -11.97 -3.06
N GLU A 12 1.79 -12.78 -3.97
CA GLU A 12 2.51 -13.88 -4.63
C GLU A 12 3.81 -13.44 -5.32
N THR A 13 3.88 -12.17 -5.74
CA THR A 13 5.05 -11.55 -6.35
C THR A 13 6.07 -10.99 -5.35
N GLY A 14 5.81 -11.08 -4.05
CA GLY A 14 6.69 -10.62 -2.97
C GLY A 14 6.10 -9.49 -2.13
N GLU A 15 6.99 -8.79 -1.42
CA GLU A 15 6.62 -7.75 -0.46
C GLU A 15 6.80 -6.34 -1.03
N TRP A 16 5.79 -5.51 -0.79
CA TRP A 16 5.66 -4.18 -1.33
C TRP A 16 5.33 -3.19 -0.22
N GLU A 17 5.76 -1.95 -0.39
CA GLU A 17 5.44 -0.85 0.52
C GLU A 17 4.76 0.28 -0.25
N VAL A 18 3.68 0.83 0.31
CA VAL A 18 2.98 1.97 -0.28
C VAL A 18 3.80 3.25 -0.04
N ILE A 19 4.29 3.86 -1.11
CA ILE A 19 5.20 5.02 -1.03
C ILE A 19 4.52 6.37 -1.27
N ARG A 20 3.23 6.37 -1.64
CA ARG A 20 2.45 7.57 -1.98
C ARG A 20 0.98 7.37 -1.62
N GLN A 21 0.31 8.48 -1.30
CA GLN A 21 -1.10 8.46 -0.93
C GLN A 21 -1.94 7.77 -2.03
N PRO A 22 -2.65 6.70 -1.68
CA PRO A 22 -3.53 6.03 -2.61
C PRO A 22 -4.78 6.87 -2.91
N TYR A 23 -5.34 6.65 -4.08
CA TYR A 23 -6.55 7.32 -4.54
C TYR A 23 -7.51 6.31 -5.15
N SER A 24 -8.80 6.60 -5.08
CA SER A 24 -9.84 5.72 -5.60
C SER A 24 -10.41 6.24 -6.90
N THR A 25 -10.67 5.35 -7.84
CA THR A 25 -11.38 5.63 -9.08
C THR A 25 -12.62 4.74 -9.20
N ALA A 26 -13.36 4.86 -10.31
CA ALA A 26 -14.58 4.12 -10.57
C ALA A 26 -15.61 4.24 -9.43
N GLU A 27 -15.77 5.47 -8.91
CA GLU A 27 -16.70 5.78 -7.81
C GLU A 27 -16.34 5.03 -6.51
N GLY A 28 -15.04 4.91 -6.22
CA GLY A 28 -14.57 4.23 -5.00
C GLY A 28 -14.41 2.72 -5.13
N ARG A 29 -14.75 2.14 -6.29
CA ARG A 29 -14.65 0.69 -6.52
C ARG A 29 -13.23 0.20 -6.75
N ILE A 30 -12.33 1.05 -7.24
CA ILE A 30 -10.95 0.66 -7.51
C ILE A 30 -10.03 1.58 -6.72
N VAL A 31 -9.18 1.01 -5.87
CA VAL A 31 -8.14 1.73 -5.12
C VAL A 31 -6.82 1.58 -5.86
N HIS A 32 -6.16 2.69 -6.16
CA HIS A 32 -4.85 2.74 -6.79
C HIS A 32 -3.83 3.19 -5.76
N ALA A 33 -2.73 2.46 -5.61
CA ALA A 33 -1.59 2.86 -4.79
C ALA A 33 -0.30 2.72 -5.58
N ARG A 34 0.63 3.65 -5.36
CA ARG A 34 2.00 3.48 -5.84
C ARG A 34 2.78 2.72 -4.79
N VAL A 35 3.30 1.57 -5.19
CA VAL A 35 4.03 0.66 -4.33
C VAL A 35 5.47 0.52 -4.82
N GLN A 36 6.36 0.18 -3.92
CA GLN A 36 7.77 -0.10 -4.20
C GLN A 36 8.15 -1.45 -3.60
N ARG A 37 8.98 -2.24 -4.31
CA ARG A 37 9.52 -3.46 -3.72
C ARG A 37 10.47 -3.13 -2.58
N ILE A 38 10.29 -3.80 -1.44
CA ILE A 38 11.17 -3.62 -0.27
C ILE A 38 12.60 -4.08 -0.60
N ASN A 39 12.72 -5.20 -1.33
CA ASN A 39 14.01 -5.75 -1.73
C ASN A 39 14.64 -5.01 -2.93
N GLU A 40 13.86 -4.19 -3.66
CA GLU A 40 14.34 -3.49 -4.86
C GLU A 40 13.69 -2.10 -4.96
N PRO A 41 14.18 -1.11 -4.19
CA PRO A 41 13.54 0.19 -4.09
C PRO A 41 13.58 1.01 -5.39
N ALA A 42 14.44 0.66 -6.35
CA ALA A 42 14.39 1.28 -7.68
C ALA A 42 13.12 0.92 -8.47
N SER A 43 12.47 -0.19 -8.12
CA SER A 43 11.31 -0.73 -8.81
C SER A 43 10.03 -0.35 -8.09
N TRP A 44 9.41 0.72 -8.59
CA TRP A 44 8.08 1.16 -8.18
C TRP A 44 7.05 0.82 -9.26
N GLU A 45 5.83 0.50 -8.83
CA GLU A 45 4.72 0.17 -9.70
C GLU A 45 3.43 0.83 -9.17
N ILE A 46 2.48 1.11 -10.05
CA ILE A 46 1.12 1.49 -9.64
C ILE A 46 0.28 0.24 -9.66
N ARG A 47 -0.20 -0.18 -8.49
CA ARG A 47 -1.12 -1.31 -8.36
C ARG A 47 -2.52 -0.81 -8.05
N SER A 48 -3.49 -1.57 -8.53
CA SER A 48 -4.90 -1.29 -8.35
C SER A 48 -5.63 -2.52 -7.82
N TRP A 49 -6.44 -2.31 -6.80
CA TRP A 49 -7.24 -3.34 -6.15
C TRP A 49 -8.70 -2.95 -6.22
N ASP A 50 -9.57 -3.96 -6.33
CA ASP A 50 -10.99 -3.76 -6.09
C ASP A 50 -11.20 -3.43 -4.61
N ALA A 51 -11.99 -2.41 -4.30
CA ALA A 51 -12.25 -1.98 -2.94
C ALA A 51 -12.94 -3.06 -2.09
N SER A 52 -13.59 -4.03 -2.75
CA SER A 52 -14.18 -5.23 -2.14
C SER A 52 -13.20 -6.38 -1.93
N LYS A 53 -12.03 -6.35 -2.58
CA LYS A 53 -11.00 -7.39 -2.43
C LYS A 53 -10.30 -7.24 -1.08
N ARG A 54 -10.16 -8.36 -0.36
CA ARG A 54 -9.38 -8.44 0.88
C ARG A 54 -7.93 -8.71 0.52
N ILE A 55 -7.05 -7.74 0.79
CA ILE A 55 -5.60 -7.94 0.71
C ILE A 55 -5.01 -7.98 2.11
N SER A 56 -3.98 -8.82 2.28
CA SER A 56 -3.22 -8.90 3.51
C SER A 56 -2.31 -7.69 3.60
N VAL A 57 -2.66 -6.77 4.50
CA VAL A 57 -1.88 -5.57 4.79
C VAL A 57 -1.25 -5.71 6.15
N GLY A 58 0.08 -5.77 6.18
CA GLY A 58 0.86 -5.63 7.39
C GLY A 58 1.00 -4.15 7.70
N ARG A 59 0.17 -3.64 8.62
CA ARG A 59 0.51 -2.40 9.32
C ARG A 59 1.57 -2.74 10.33
N GLY A 60 2.82 -2.42 10.00
CA GLY A 60 3.80 -2.24 11.06
C GLY A 60 3.24 -1.19 12.00
N ASP A 61 3.13 -1.50 13.28
CA ASP A 61 2.96 -0.52 14.34
C ASP A 61 4.16 0.42 14.25
N GLY A 62 4.06 1.42 13.38
CA GLY A 62 4.99 2.52 13.28
C GLY A 62 4.78 3.33 14.53
N GLU A 63 5.57 3.03 15.55
CA GLU A 63 5.89 3.83 16.71
C GLU A 63 5.31 5.25 16.62
N VAL A 64 4.33 5.54 17.48
CA VAL A 64 3.96 6.91 17.81
C VAL A 64 5.21 7.63 18.34
N THR A 65 5.88 8.38 17.47
CA THR A 65 6.81 9.42 17.89
C THR A 65 6.31 10.76 17.38
N GLU A 66 5.31 11.30 18.07
CA GLU A 66 5.32 12.73 18.29
C GLU A 66 6.05 12.96 19.61
N ARG A 67 7.32 13.39 19.48
CA ARG A 67 8.16 13.85 20.57
C ARG A 67 7.95 15.35 20.74
N THR A 68 7.74 15.74 22.00
CA THR A 68 7.88 17.08 22.62
C THR A 68 6.64 17.95 22.67
#